data_AF-A0A1Z5JSV2-F1
#
_entry.id   AF-A0A1Z5JSV2-F1
#
_cell.length_a   1.000
_cell.length_b   1.000
_cell.length_c   1.000
_cell.angle_alpha   90.00
_cell.angle_beta   90.00
_cell.angle_gamma   90.00
#
_symmetry.space_group_name_H-M   'P 1'
#
loop_
_entity.id
_entity.type
_entity.pdbx_description
1 polymer ?
#
loop_
_entity_poly.entity_id
_entity_poly.type
_entity_poly.pdbx_seq_one_letter_code
_entity_poly.pdbx_strand_id
1 'polypeptide(L)'
;MPEKPPPRTTMPGMIWRADKVLDRALDPKQRGIPKDVFDKCIGIILLSSIEAGFTFTGKLGTGIFMVKKRDGSWSVPSAIGLTSAGGGFVIGASLKESMIFIMNQQTLEALAVNNGLKIGAQAELTLAKWGRSYNLALNCSPAGYGGTVSLAFSKGLFGGLTLEVAVIGARRSINEKFYGTNASVLQIVMDEEVSMPQGTKIDEVYRKLDLLKNVGSAERT
;
A
#
# COMPACT_ATOMS: atom_id res chain seq x y z
N MET A 1 -25.25 12.80 -1.03
CA MET A 1 -24.21 13.64 -0.37
C MET A 1 -22.92 12.83 -0.33
N PRO A 2 -21.74 13.37 -0.69
CA PRO A 2 -20.50 12.62 -0.51
C PRO A 2 -20.27 12.40 0.99
N GLU A 3 -20.10 11.14 1.38
CA GLU A 3 -19.87 10.74 2.76
C GLU A 3 -18.58 11.38 3.29
N LYS A 4 -18.63 11.96 4.50
CA LYS A 4 -17.46 12.59 5.11
C LYS A 4 -16.37 11.52 5.29
N PRO A 5 -15.14 11.74 4.77
CA PRO A 5 -14.10 10.73 4.85
C PRO A 5 -13.76 10.45 6.33
N PRO A 6 -13.58 9.17 6.73
CA PRO A 6 -13.18 8.85 8.09
C PRO A 6 -11.76 9.36 8.37
N PRO A 7 -11.36 9.48 9.66
CA PRO A 7 -9.98 9.85 10.01
C PRO A 7 -8.95 8.92 9.38
N ARG A 8 -7.89 9.47 8.77
CA ARG A 8 -6.87 8.70 8.02
C ARG A 8 -6.11 7.67 8.86
N THR A 9 -6.13 7.84 10.18
CA THR A 9 -5.36 7.05 11.14
C THR A 9 -6.14 5.86 11.71
N THR A 10 -7.44 5.76 11.44
CA THR A 10 -8.31 4.67 11.90
C THR A 10 -8.49 3.60 10.82
N MET A 11 -8.79 2.36 11.22
CA MET A 11 -9.01 1.26 10.26
C MET A 11 -10.09 1.58 9.21
N PRO A 12 -11.29 2.09 9.57
CA PRO A 12 -12.28 2.47 8.55
C PRO A 12 -11.78 3.53 7.57
N GLY A 13 -10.96 4.48 8.04
CA GLY A 13 -10.35 5.48 7.16
C GLY A 13 -9.29 4.89 6.24
N MET A 14 -8.53 3.91 6.70
CA MET A 14 -7.57 3.18 5.84
C MET A 14 -8.28 2.33 4.79
N ILE A 15 -9.38 1.65 5.15
CA ILE A 15 -10.23 0.90 4.21
C ILE A 15 -10.83 1.84 3.16
N TRP A 16 -11.38 2.98 3.57
CA TRP A 16 -11.93 3.99 2.64
C TRP A 16 -10.87 4.52 1.66
N ARG A 17 -9.61 4.65 2.09
CA ARG A 17 -8.51 5.08 1.21
C ARG A 17 -8.10 3.97 0.26
N ALA A 18 -8.04 2.74 0.74
CA ALA A 18 -7.76 1.56 -0.08
C ALA A 18 -8.77 1.44 -1.23
N ASP A 19 -10.05 1.67 -0.95
CA ASP A 19 -11.11 1.75 -1.95
C ASP A 19 -10.80 2.79 -3.07
N LYS A 20 -10.25 3.95 -2.69
CA LYS A 20 -9.86 5.02 -3.62
C LYS A 20 -8.57 4.73 -4.38
N VAL A 21 -7.62 4.00 -3.78
CA VAL A 21 -6.43 3.50 -4.48
C VAL A 21 -6.86 2.52 -5.58
N LEU A 22 -7.81 1.63 -5.27
CA LEU A 22 -8.36 0.68 -6.23
C LEU A 22 -9.18 1.36 -7.33
N ASP A 23 -9.94 2.41 -7.02
CA ASP A 23 -10.60 3.25 -8.04
C ASP A 23 -9.60 3.76 -9.09
N ARG A 24 -8.42 4.20 -8.64
CA ARG A 24 -7.37 4.70 -9.54
C ARG A 24 -6.71 3.59 -10.33
N ALA A 25 -6.53 2.41 -9.73
CA ALA A 25 -5.97 1.25 -10.40
C ALA A 25 -6.89 0.68 -11.49
N LEU A 26 -8.21 0.83 -11.31
CA LEU A 26 -9.24 0.44 -12.28
C LEU A 26 -9.49 1.49 -13.37
N ASP A 27 -8.94 2.71 -13.24
CA ASP A 27 -9.13 3.76 -14.24
C ASP A 27 -8.39 3.38 -15.54
N PRO A 28 -9.10 3.18 -16.67
CA PRO A 28 -8.49 2.78 -17.94
C PRO A 28 -7.51 3.83 -18.50
N LYS A 29 -7.53 5.06 -17.99
CA LYS A 29 -6.57 6.12 -18.38
C LYS A 29 -5.22 5.97 -17.69
N GLN A 30 -5.14 5.15 -16.63
CA GLN A 30 -3.90 4.84 -15.94
C GLN A 30 -3.28 3.57 -16.51
N ARG A 31 -1.96 3.44 -16.39
CA ARG A 31 -1.26 2.20 -16.78
C ARG A 31 -1.77 1.08 -15.86
N GLY A 32 -2.43 0.07 -16.45
CA GLY A 32 -3.01 -1.04 -15.70
C GLY A 32 -1.97 -1.82 -14.90
N ILE A 33 -2.42 -2.47 -13.83
CA ILE A 33 -1.59 -3.39 -13.05
C ILE A 33 -1.20 -4.57 -13.96
N PRO A 34 0.10 -4.92 -14.07
CA PRO A 34 0.49 -6.12 -14.80
C PRO A 34 -0.19 -7.36 -14.16
N LYS A 35 -1.04 -8.04 -14.92
CA LYS A 35 -1.83 -9.20 -14.44
C LYS A 35 -0.95 -10.27 -13.80
N ASP A 36 0.21 -10.52 -14.40
CA ASP A 36 1.17 -11.52 -13.89
C ASP A 36 1.64 -11.21 -12.47
N VAL A 37 1.72 -9.93 -12.11
CA VAL A 37 2.08 -9.49 -10.75
C VAL A 37 0.92 -9.73 -9.80
N PHE A 38 -0.30 -9.34 -10.18
CA PHE A 38 -1.49 -9.53 -9.35
C PHE A 38 -1.82 -11.02 -9.13
N ASP A 39 -1.66 -11.84 -10.16
CA ASP A 39 -1.97 -13.27 -10.09
C ASP A 39 -0.99 -14.02 -9.17
N LYS A 40 0.31 -13.71 -9.29
CA LYS A 40 1.39 -14.35 -8.52
C LYS A 40 1.60 -13.75 -7.13
N CYS A 41 1.02 -12.59 -6.82
CA CYS A 41 1.17 -12.01 -5.49
C CYS A 41 0.46 -12.88 -4.44
N ILE A 42 1.10 -13.00 -3.29
CA ILE A 42 0.57 -13.68 -2.09
C ILE A 42 -0.02 -12.67 -1.10
N GLY A 43 0.24 -11.39 -1.28
CA GLY A 43 -0.30 -10.33 -0.43
C GLY A 43 -0.28 -8.98 -1.12
N ILE A 44 -1.10 -8.06 -0.62
CA ILE A 44 -1.23 -6.71 -1.14
C ILE A 44 -1.27 -5.69 -0.01
N ILE A 45 -0.54 -4.60 -0.22
CA ILE A 45 -0.53 -3.44 0.65
C ILE A 45 -1.16 -2.28 -0.12
N LEU A 46 -2.21 -1.69 0.45
CA LEU A 46 -2.86 -0.50 -0.08
C LEU A 46 -2.59 0.65 0.88
N LEU A 47 -1.73 1.57 0.46
CA LEU A 47 -1.23 2.65 1.32
C LEU A 47 -1.54 4.01 0.71
N SER A 48 -1.70 4.99 1.58
CA SER A 48 -1.61 6.37 1.16
C SER A 48 -0.70 7.15 2.07
N SER A 49 0.29 7.77 1.47
CA SER A 49 1.34 8.53 2.11
C SER A 49 1.34 9.98 1.65
N ILE A 50 1.78 10.84 2.56
CA ILE A 50 2.16 12.21 2.24
C ILE A 50 3.68 12.22 2.25
N GLU A 51 4.25 12.83 1.23
CA GLU A 51 5.66 13.05 1.06
C GLU A 51 5.91 14.54 0.95
N ALA A 52 6.92 15.02 1.66
CA ALA A 52 7.37 16.39 1.54
C ALA A 52 8.88 16.46 1.75
N GLY A 53 9.51 17.43 1.10
CA GLY A 53 10.92 17.68 1.32
C GLY A 53 11.45 18.96 0.70
N PHE A 54 12.52 19.45 1.32
CA PHE A 54 13.40 20.51 0.84
C PHE A 54 14.81 20.17 1.35
N THR A 55 15.61 19.51 0.52
CA THR A 55 16.90 18.88 0.88
C THR A 55 16.77 17.65 1.80
N PHE A 56 16.01 17.75 2.87
CA PHE A 56 15.56 16.61 3.68
C PHE A 56 14.19 16.17 3.21
N THR A 57 13.94 14.87 3.24
CA THR A 57 12.67 14.25 2.82
C THR A 57 12.10 13.38 3.92
N GLY A 58 10.78 13.35 3.98
CA GLY A 58 10.06 12.40 4.80
C GLY A 58 8.77 11.97 4.13
N LYS A 59 8.47 10.68 4.25
CA LYS A 59 7.15 10.12 3.91
C LYS A 59 6.49 9.64 5.18
N LEU A 60 5.21 9.94 5.33
CA LEU A 60 4.37 9.35 6.35
C LEU A 60 3.06 8.87 5.72
N GLY A 61 2.71 7.62 5.96
CA GLY A 61 1.54 7.01 5.37
C GLY A 61 0.89 5.98 6.27
N THR A 62 -0.37 5.70 5.96
CA THR A 62 -1.16 4.66 6.59
C THR A 62 -1.88 3.86 5.52
N GLY A 63 -2.20 2.62 5.83
CA GLY A 63 -2.81 1.72 4.87
C GLY A 63 -3.32 0.44 5.49
N ILE A 64 -3.83 -0.42 4.62
CA ILE A 64 -4.21 -1.79 4.97
C ILE A 64 -3.31 -2.78 4.25
N PHE A 65 -3.15 -3.93 4.88
CA PHE A 65 -2.45 -5.07 4.36
C PHE A 65 -3.38 -6.29 4.36
N MET A 66 -3.39 -7.05 3.27
CA MET A 66 -4.22 -8.26 3.10
C MET A 66 -3.40 -9.37 2.44
N VAL A 67 -3.69 -10.62 2.79
CA VAL A 67 -3.08 -11.82 2.21
C VAL A 67 -4.07 -12.51 1.28
N LYS A 68 -3.56 -13.04 0.17
CA LYS A 68 -4.32 -13.90 -0.73
C LYS A 68 -4.29 -15.32 -0.19
N LYS A 69 -5.46 -15.87 0.11
CA LYS A 69 -5.61 -17.23 0.63
C LYS A 69 -5.42 -18.26 -0.47
N ARG A 70 -5.27 -19.53 -0.06
CA ARG A 70 -5.18 -20.69 -0.97
C ARG A 70 -6.43 -20.87 -1.83
N ASP A 71 -7.60 -20.50 -1.33
CA ASP A 71 -8.87 -20.52 -2.08
C ASP A 71 -9.01 -19.35 -3.08
N GLY A 72 -8.06 -18.42 -3.08
CA GLY A 72 -8.03 -17.25 -3.94
C GLY A 72 -8.81 -16.04 -3.41
N SER A 73 -9.47 -16.15 -2.25
CA SER A 73 -10.08 -15.04 -1.54
C SER A 73 -9.05 -14.22 -0.76
N TRP A 74 -9.43 -13.03 -0.31
CA TRP A 74 -8.56 -12.15 0.47
C TRP A 74 -8.85 -12.26 1.97
N SER A 75 -7.81 -12.15 2.79
CA SER A 75 -7.93 -12.08 4.25
C SER A 75 -8.57 -10.77 4.70
N VAL A 76 -9.00 -10.74 5.97
CA VAL A 76 -9.34 -9.48 6.65
C VAL A 76 -8.14 -8.51 6.67
N PRO A 77 -8.37 -7.20 6.67
CA PRO A 77 -7.31 -6.21 6.58
C PRO A 77 -6.56 -6.01 7.91
N SER A 78 -5.24 -5.89 7.84
CA SER A 78 -4.41 -5.45 8.97
C SER A 78 -3.93 -4.02 8.74
N ALA A 79 -4.01 -3.18 9.77
CA ALA A 79 -3.54 -1.80 9.72
C ALA A 79 -2.03 -1.74 9.66
N ILE A 80 -1.51 -0.94 8.74
CA ILE A 80 -0.08 -0.68 8.60
C ILE A 80 0.23 0.82 8.55
N GLY A 81 1.46 1.15 8.88
CA GLY A 81 2.05 2.48 8.74
C GLY A 81 3.29 2.42 7.87
N LEU A 82 3.52 3.48 7.10
CA LEU A 82 4.73 3.73 6.35
C LEU A 82 5.40 4.97 6.94
N THR A 83 6.69 4.86 7.23
CA THR A 83 7.53 6.01 7.55
C THR A 83 8.79 5.92 6.72
N SER A 84 9.15 6.99 6.02
CA SER A 84 10.48 7.13 5.40
C SER A 84 11.15 8.41 5.84
N ALA A 85 12.47 8.36 5.84
CA ALA A 85 13.31 9.53 6.01
C ALA A 85 14.50 9.42 5.05
N GLY A 86 14.93 10.56 4.54
CA GLY A 86 16.05 10.60 3.61
C GLY A 86 16.46 12.02 3.26
N GLY A 87 17.24 12.14 2.20
CA GLY A 87 17.70 13.42 1.68
C GLY A 87 17.97 13.36 0.19
N GLY A 88 17.98 14.54 -0.43
CA GLY A 88 18.24 14.65 -1.85
C GLY A 88 17.96 16.04 -2.41
N PHE A 89 18.18 16.20 -3.72
CA PHE A 89 17.91 17.44 -4.43
C PHE A 89 16.44 17.49 -4.80
N VAL A 90 15.62 17.93 -3.84
CA VAL A 90 14.16 17.84 -3.94
C VAL A 90 13.48 19.04 -3.33
N ILE A 91 12.35 19.40 -3.94
CA ILE A 91 11.46 20.42 -3.44
C ILE A 91 10.02 20.03 -3.68
N GLY A 92 9.21 20.14 -2.63
CA GLY A 92 7.77 20.16 -2.72
C GLY A 92 7.08 19.15 -1.83
N ALA A 93 5.82 18.86 -2.17
CA ALA A 93 4.98 17.92 -1.45
C ALA A 93 4.03 17.19 -2.40
N SER A 94 3.84 15.90 -2.14
CA SER A 94 2.88 15.07 -2.87
C SER A 94 2.11 14.14 -1.97
N LEU A 95 0.87 13.85 -2.36
CA LEU A 95 0.08 12.75 -1.84
C LEU A 95 0.28 11.56 -2.77
N LYS A 96 0.83 10.47 -2.24
CA LYS A 96 0.99 9.20 -2.94
C LYS A 96 -0.05 8.20 -2.47
N GLU A 97 -0.64 7.51 -3.43
CA GLU A 97 -1.52 6.36 -3.22
C GLU A 97 -0.88 5.18 -3.92
N SER A 98 -0.40 4.23 -3.14
CA SER A 98 0.43 3.14 -3.64
C SER A 98 -0.18 1.78 -3.31
N MET A 99 0.04 0.86 -4.24
CA MET A 99 -0.30 -0.54 -4.16
C MET A 99 1.00 -1.32 -4.26
N ILE A 100 1.35 -2.05 -3.20
CA ILE A 100 2.55 -2.87 -3.15
C ILE A 100 2.12 -4.34 -3.13
N PHE A 101 2.56 -5.08 -4.13
CA PHE A 101 2.37 -6.52 -4.23
C PHE A 101 3.52 -7.24 -3.54
N ILE A 102 3.17 -8.19 -2.67
CA ILE A 102 4.11 -9.09 -2.01
C ILE A 102 4.11 -10.39 -2.80
N MET A 103 5.28 -10.77 -3.33
CA MET A 103 5.44 -11.96 -4.16
C MET A 103 6.04 -13.14 -3.40
N ASN A 104 6.77 -12.87 -2.31
CA ASN A 104 7.54 -13.87 -1.58
C ASN A 104 7.08 -14.02 -0.14
N GLN A 105 7.00 -15.27 0.33
CA GLN A 105 6.59 -15.62 1.70
C GLN A 105 7.50 -14.98 2.75
N GLN A 106 8.79 -14.89 2.49
CA GLN A 106 9.75 -14.25 3.41
C GLN A 106 9.44 -12.77 3.64
N THR A 107 8.99 -12.04 2.60
CA THR A 107 8.60 -10.64 2.73
C THR A 107 7.30 -10.50 3.52
N LEU A 108 6.37 -11.44 3.33
CA LEU A 108 5.14 -11.54 4.09
C LEU A 108 5.42 -11.77 5.58
N GLU A 109 6.27 -12.75 5.89
CA GLU A 109 6.69 -13.04 7.26
C GLU A 109 7.45 -11.86 7.88
N ALA A 110 8.36 -11.21 7.16
CA ALA A 110 9.08 -10.04 7.65
C ALA A 110 8.14 -8.85 7.96
N LEU A 111 7.07 -8.67 7.19
CA LEU A 111 6.04 -7.66 7.49
C LEU A 111 5.24 -8.02 8.74
N ALA A 112 4.97 -9.32 8.92
CA ALA A 112 4.11 -9.81 9.97
C ALA A 112 4.84 -9.98 11.32
N VAL A 113 6.16 -10.19 11.29
CA VAL A 113 7.04 -10.09 12.45
C VAL A 113 7.05 -8.62 12.91
N ASN A 114 6.82 -8.42 14.21
CA ASN A 114 6.53 -7.15 14.89
C ASN A 114 7.59 -6.03 14.72
N ASN A 115 8.67 -6.26 13.97
CA ASN A 115 9.72 -5.28 13.66
C ASN A 115 9.47 -4.46 12.39
N GLY A 116 8.43 -4.80 11.63
CA GLY A 116 8.12 -4.14 10.36
C GLY A 116 9.07 -4.52 9.23
N LEU A 117 8.55 -4.48 8.01
CA LEU A 117 9.32 -4.61 6.80
C LEU A 117 10.14 -3.34 6.58
N LYS A 118 11.45 -3.44 6.84
CA LYS A 118 12.41 -2.40 6.40
C LYS A 118 12.55 -2.49 4.89
N ILE A 119 11.97 -1.53 4.18
CA ILE A 119 12.21 -1.36 2.76
C ILE A 119 13.50 -0.55 2.64
N GLY A 120 14.50 -1.11 1.99
CA GLY A 120 15.85 -0.53 1.96
C GLY A 120 15.94 0.84 1.27
N ALA A 121 17.14 1.19 0.84
CA ALA A 121 17.39 2.46 0.17
C ALA A 121 16.58 2.57 -1.13
N GLN A 122 15.72 3.58 -1.22
CA GLN A 122 14.92 3.89 -2.40
C GLN A 122 15.50 5.13 -3.06
N ALA A 123 15.82 5.03 -4.35
CA ALA A 123 16.17 6.16 -5.17
C ALA A 123 14.96 6.56 -6.00
N GLU A 124 14.49 7.79 -5.87
CA GLU A 124 13.32 8.25 -6.60
C GLU A 124 13.66 9.46 -7.46
N LEU A 125 13.38 9.36 -8.75
CA LEU A 125 13.43 10.47 -9.68
C LEU A 125 12.00 10.92 -9.97
N THR A 126 11.67 12.13 -9.53
CA THR A 126 10.36 12.71 -9.81
C THR A 126 10.48 13.88 -10.78
N LEU A 127 9.77 13.79 -11.90
CA LEU A 127 9.64 14.86 -12.88
C LEU A 127 8.31 15.59 -12.63
N ALA A 128 8.41 16.77 -12.04
CA ALA A 128 7.27 17.66 -11.79
C ALA A 128 6.86 18.36 -13.09
N LYS A 129 5.72 17.98 -13.68
CA LYS A 129 5.01 18.79 -14.68
C LYS A 129 3.76 19.39 -14.05
N TRP A 130 3.40 20.62 -14.42
CA TRP A 130 2.24 21.33 -13.85
C TRP A 130 0.98 20.45 -13.83
N GLY A 131 0.53 20.10 -12.62
CA GLY A 131 -0.71 19.36 -12.37
C GLY A 131 -0.61 17.82 -12.34
N ARG A 132 0.49 17.20 -12.79
CA ARG A 132 0.72 15.75 -12.71
C ARG A 132 2.22 15.44 -12.55
N SER A 133 2.58 14.80 -11.45
CA SER A 133 3.93 14.27 -11.25
C SER A 133 4.04 12.86 -11.84
N TYR A 134 5.08 12.62 -12.62
CA TYR A 134 5.50 11.26 -12.97
C TYR A 134 6.69 10.91 -12.06
N ASN A 135 6.52 9.90 -11.22
CA ASN A 135 7.61 9.41 -10.37
C ASN A 135 8.08 8.07 -10.93
N LEU A 136 9.39 7.96 -11.09
CA LEU A 136 10.08 6.70 -11.31
C LEU A 136 10.83 6.38 -10.02
N ALA A 137 10.32 5.40 -9.28
CA ALA A 137 10.96 4.91 -8.06
C ALA A 137 11.75 3.63 -8.36
N LEU A 138 13.04 3.64 -8.02
CA LEU A 138 13.92 2.47 -8.03
C LEU A 138 14.15 2.04 -6.58
N ASN A 139 13.68 0.84 -6.23
CA ASN A 139 13.84 0.30 -4.89
C ASN A 139 15.06 -0.63 -4.84
N CYS A 140 16.05 -0.30 -4.02
CA CYS A 140 17.23 -1.14 -3.78
C CYS A 140 17.22 -1.61 -2.32
N SER A 141 16.75 -2.84 -2.06
CA SER A 141 16.79 -3.43 -0.71
C SER A 141 18.12 -4.17 -0.47
N PRO A 142 18.96 -3.75 0.51
CA PRO A 142 20.23 -4.43 0.84
C PRO A 142 20.06 -5.86 1.38
N ALA A 143 18.84 -6.23 1.78
CA ALA A 143 18.56 -7.49 2.47
C ALA A 143 18.10 -8.65 1.57
N GLY A 144 18.27 -8.58 0.24
CA GLY A 144 17.91 -9.70 -0.65
C GLY A 144 16.41 -10.01 -0.76
N TYR A 145 15.54 -9.29 -0.06
CA TYR A 145 14.08 -9.37 -0.21
C TYR A 145 13.61 -8.64 -1.48
N GLY A 146 14.07 -9.11 -2.64
CA GLY A 146 13.68 -8.63 -3.98
C GLY A 146 12.31 -9.15 -4.43
N GLY A 147 11.31 -9.03 -3.57
CA GLY A 147 10.01 -9.70 -3.72
C GLY A 147 8.80 -8.80 -3.76
N THR A 148 8.97 -7.48 -3.94
CA THR A 148 7.84 -6.55 -4.02
C THR A 148 7.80 -5.81 -5.35
N VAL A 149 6.58 -5.66 -5.87
CA VAL A 149 6.30 -4.82 -7.03
C VAL A 149 5.35 -3.72 -6.57
N SER A 150 5.66 -2.47 -6.86
CA SER A 150 4.88 -1.32 -6.38
C SER A 150 4.33 -0.52 -7.55
N LEU A 151 3.02 -0.25 -7.53
CA LEU A 151 2.35 0.70 -8.40
C LEU A 151 1.91 1.91 -7.56
N ALA A 152 2.23 3.13 -7.98
CA ALA A 152 1.91 4.33 -7.21
C ALA A 152 1.32 5.44 -8.07
N PHE A 153 0.28 6.09 -7.54
CA PHE A 153 -0.37 7.27 -8.11
C PHE A 153 -0.07 8.49 -7.24
N SER A 154 0.62 9.48 -7.79
CA SER A 154 0.94 10.72 -7.07
C SER A 154 0.08 11.90 -7.50
N LYS A 155 -0.27 12.75 -6.54
CA LYS A 155 -0.89 14.06 -6.76
C LYS A 155 -0.12 15.11 -5.97
N GLY A 156 0.43 16.11 -6.65
CA GLY A 156 1.15 17.22 -6.00
C GLY A 156 2.24 17.78 -6.89
N LEU A 157 3.05 18.66 -6.30
CA LEU A 157 4.25 19.20 -6.92
C LEU A 157 5.42 18.70 -6.10
N PHE A 158 6.09 17.69 -6.62
CA PHE A 158 7.28 17.11 -6.02
C PHE A 158 8.23 16.82 -7.16
N GLY A 159 9.46 17.30 -7.08
CA GLY A 159 10.42 17.18 -8.15
C GLY A 159 11.82 17.09 -7.57
N GLY A 160 12.60 16.14 -8.08
CA GLY A 160 13.95 15.94 -7.57
C GLY A 160 14.45 14.51 -7.66
N LEU A 161 15.66 14.35 -7.14
CA LEU A 161 16.30 13.07 -6.88
C LEU A 161 16.38 12.88 -5.36
N THR A 162 15.79 11.81 -4.84
CA THR A 162 15.82 11.49 -3.41
C THR A 162 16.45 10.13 -3.17
N LEU A 163 17.15 10.01 -2.04
CA LEU A 163 17.57 8.73 -1.47
C LEU A 163 16.94 8.60 -0.09
N GLU A 164 16.09 7.60 0.10
CA GLU A 164 15.31 7.41 1.32
C GLU A 164 15.41 5.99 1.87
N VAL A 165 15.29 5.85 3.18
CA VAL A 165 15.07 4.56 3.83
C VAL A 165 13.64 4.54 4.34
N ALA A 166 12.91 3.46 4.05
CA ALA A 166 11.50 3.34 4.39
C ALA A 166 11.24 2.13 5.31
N VAL A 167 10.28 2.27 6.21
CA VAL A 167 9.84 1.18 7.08
C VAL A 167 8.33 1.09 6.98
N ILE A 168 7.84 -0.11 6.66
CA ILE A 168 6.42 -0.44 6.75
C ILE A 168 6.23 -1.34 7.97
N GLY A 169 5.44 -0.90 8.93
CA GLY A 169 5.17 -1.65 10.15
C GLY A 169 3.68 -1.81 10.40
N ALA A 170 3.30 -2.90 11.05
CA ALA A 170 1.92 -3.07 11.49
C ALA A 170 1.57 -2.13 12.66
N ARG A 171 0.33 -1.65 12.67
CA ARG A 171 -0.19 -0.76 13.71
C ARG A 171 -1.05 -1.55 14.69
N ARG A 172 -0.38 -2.32 15.57
CA ARG A 172 -1.02 -3.23 16.53
C ARG A 172 -2.11 -2.56 17.35
N SER A 173 -1.87 -1.36 17.88
CA SER A 173 -2.86 -0.61 18.66
C SER A 173 -4.15 -0.28 17.89
N ILE A 174 -4.05 -0.10 16.56
CA ILE A 174 -5.22 0.13 15.71
C ILE A 174 -5.94 -1.18 15.41
N ASN A 175 -5.19 -2.26 15.18
CA ASN A 175 -5.75 -3.61 15.01
C ASN A 175 -6.48 -4.07 16.27
N GLU A 176 -5.85 -3.92 17.44
CA GLU A 176 -6.43 -4.23 18.75
C GLU A 176 -7.73 -3.47 18.99
N LYS A 177 -7.72 -2.16 18.74
CA LYS A 177 -8.92 -1.33 18.89
C LYS A 177 -10.03 -1.70 17.91
N PHE A 178 -9.67 -2.18 16.73
CA PHE A 178 -10.63 -2.50 15.68
C PHE A 178 -11.24 -3.90 15.85
N TYR A 179 -10.42 -4.90 16.14
CA TYR A 179 -10.85 -6.30 16.31
C TYR A 179 -11.23 -6.66 17.75
N GLY A 180 -10.89 -5.83 18.73
CA GLY A 180 -11.13 -6.09 20.15
C GLY A 180 -10.24 -7.20 20.73
N THR A 181 -9.19 -7.62 20.02
CA THR A 181 -8.27 -8.68 20.45
C THR A 181 -6.81 -8.30 20.19
N ASN A 182 -5.90 -8.86 20.98
CA ASN A 182 -4.46 -8.67 20.88
C ASN A 182 -3.81 -9.61 19.85
N ALA A 183 -4.49 -9.84 18.72
CA ALA A 183 -4.03 -10.72 17.66
C ALA A 183 -2.82 -10.09 16.93
N SER A 184 -1.83 -10.93 16.65
CA SER A 184 -0.71 -10.58 15.77
C SER A 184 -1.18 -10.39 14.33
N VAL A 185 -0.34 -9.77 13.49
CA VAL A 185 -0.65 -9.60 12.07
C VAL A 185 -0.86 -10.95 11.39
N LEU A 186 0.00 -11.94 11.70
CA LEU A 186 -0.14 -13.30 11.21
C LEU A 186 -1.50 -13.88 11.61
N GLN A 187 -1.91 -13.75 12.88
CA GLN A 187 -3.20 -14.26 13.33
C GLN A 187 -4.39 -13.57 12.66
N ILE A 188 -4.26 -12.29 12.35
CA ILE A 188 -5.31 -11.52 11.64
C ILE A 188 -5.40 -11.97 10.18
N VAL A 189 -4.27 -12.06 9.46
CA VAL A 189 -4.27 -12.22 7.99
C VAL A 189 -4.07 -13.67 7.51
N MET A 190 -3.55 -14.57 8.34
CA MET A 190 -3.30 -15.97 8.00
C MET A 190 -4.18 -16.94 8.78
N ASP A 191 -4.32 -16.74 10.10
CA ASP A 191 -5.03 -17.70 10.95
C ASP A 191 -6.53 -17.38 11.10
N GLU A 192 -6.95 -16.19 10.63
CA GLU A 192 -8.35 -15.71 10.68
C GLU A 192 -9.00 -15.83 12.06
N GLU A 193 -8.22 -15.67 13.12
CA GLU A 193 -8.72 -15.69 14.51
C GLU A 193 -9.68 -14.51 14.81
N VAL A 194 -9.84 -13.59 13.85
CA VAL A 194 -10.67 -12.39 13.99
C VAL A 194 -11.74 -12.33 12.90
N SER A 195 -12.95 -11.93 13.30
CA SER A 195 -14.03 -11.64 12.38
C SER A 195 -14.05 -10.16 12.03
N MET A 196 -14.46 -9.86 10.79
CA MET A 196 -14.57 -8.48 10.34
C MET A 196 -15.75 -7.78 11.04
N PRO A 197 -15.53 -6.63 11.71
CA PRO A 197 -16.62 -5.86 12.29
C PRO A 197 -17.61 -5.36 11.23
N GLN A 198 -18.91 -5.39 11.55
CA GLN A 198 -19.98 -4.90 10.68
C GLN A 198 -19.90 -3.38 10.45
N GLY A 199 -20.47 -2.90 9.34
CA GLY A 199 -20.52 -1.47 9.01
C GLY A 199 -19.22 -0.91 8.43
N THR A 200 -18.32 -1.77 7.96
CA THR A 200 -17.09 -1.37 7.27
C THR A 200 -17.28 -1.47 5.76
N LYS A 201 -16.59 -0.60 4.99
CA LYS A 201 -16.65 -0.62 3.51
C LYS A 201 -15.69 -1.62 2.87
N ILE A 202 -15.34 -2.68 3.58
CA ILE A 202 -14.35 -3.64 3.07
C ILE A 202 -14.87 -4.45 1.89
N ASP A 203 -16.18 -4.66 1.81
CA ASP A 203 -16.81 -5.38 0.70
C ASP A 203 -16.57 -4.67 -0.65
N GLU A 204 -16.53 -3.32 -0.65
CA GLU A 204 -16.19 -2.54 -1.85
C GLU A 204 -14.74 -2.80 -2.29
N VAL A 205 -13.82 -2.94 -1.33
CA VAL A 205 -12.41 -3.27 -1.58
C VAL A 205 -12.29 -4.67 -2.16
N TYR A 206 -12.94 -5.68 -1.57
CA TYR A 206 -12.93 -7.06 -2.09
C TYR A 206 -13.50 -7.12 -3.51
N ARG A 207 -14.66 -6.49 -3.75
CA ARG A 207 -15.27 -6.42 -5.08
C ARG A 207 -14.31 -5.84 -6.12
N LYS A 208 -13.58 -4.78 -5.78
CA LYS A 208 -12.64 -4.13 -6.70
C LYS A 208 -11.39 -4.97 -6.95
N LEU A 209 -10.91 -5.72 -5.95
CA LEU A 209 -9.83 -6.68 -6.14
C LEU A 209 -10.25 -7.80 -7.11
N ASP A 210 -11.50 -8.27 -7.02
CA ASP A 210 -12.05 -9.25 -7.97
C ASP A 210 -12.18 -8.67 -9.39
N LEU A 211 -12.55 -7.39 -9.52
CA LEU A 211 -12.55 -6.72 -10.81
C LEU A 211 -11.15 -6.64 -11.42
N LEU A 212 -10.12 -6.31 -10.62
CA LEU A 212 -8.73 -6.28 -11.07
C LEU A 212 -8.25 -7.64 -11.60
N LYS A 213 -8.70 -8.74 -10.99
CA LYS A 213 -8.44 -10.10 -11.48
C LYS A 213 -8.98 -10.30 -12.92
N ASN A 214 -10.13 -9.71 -13.22
CA ASN A 214 -10.86 -9.91 -14.48
C ASN A 214 -10.45 -8.95 -15.60
N VAL A 215 -10.05 -7.71 -15.29
CA VAL A 215 -9.61 -6.72 -16.30
C VAL A 215 -8.44 -7.25 -17.14
N GLY A 216 -7.52 -8.00 -16.53
CA GLY A 216 -6.40 -8.61 -17.26
C GLY A 216 -6.79 -9.80 -18.17
N SER A 217 -7.98 -10.39 -18.02
CA SER A 217 -8.42 -11.49 -18.90
C SER A 217 -8.95 -11.01 -20.25
N ALA A 218 -9.39 -9.76 -20.37
CA ALA A 218 -9.99 -9.22 -21.60
C ALA A 218 -8.96 -8.86 -22.68
N GLU A 219 -7.70 -8.59 -22.32
CA GLU A 219 -6.61 -8.28 -23.27
C GLU A 219 -5.99 -9.53 -23.94
N ARG A 220 -6.56 -10.73 -23.75
CA ARG A 220 -6.09 -12.00 -24.36
C ARG A 220 -6.98 -12.54 -25.49
N THR A 221 -7.91 -11.75 -26.00
CA THR A 221 -8.75 -12.08 -27.18
C THR A 221 -8.57 -11.05 -28.26
#